data_AF-A0AAJ0I449-F1
#
_entry.id   AF-A0AAJ0I449-F1
#
_cell.length_a   1.000
_cell.length_b   1.000
_cell.length_c   1.000
_cell.angle_alpha   90.00
_cell.angle_beta   90.00
_cell.angle_gamma   90.00
#
_symmetry.space_group_name_H-M   'P 1'
#
loop_
_entity.id
_entity.type
_entity.pdbx_description
1 polymer ?
#
loop_
_entity_poly.entity_id
_entity_poly.type
_entity_poly.pdbx_seq_one_letter_code
_entity_poly.pdbx_strand_id
1 'polypeptide(L)'
;MITCEFLLFILLFLFSTGLALPTSTTTTNTSSSSAFGFYLPRPISYPTALIGPREEGPKTFCKNYGPVIDQTSAASPYSVDCKQISINVGAGGSWKWATGSNPKIIAKYGTCLVGVEGGEGVLWGNWLRTGNEDVVWMIEETLKLPFYNGEKVGSKGTMECTTLTLPHRDFAIKWGVWHT
;
A
#
# COMPACT_ATOMS: atom_id res chain seq x y z
N MET A 1 -45.54 -21.71 -44.79
CA MET A 1 -46.19 -20.45 -45.20
C MET A 1 -45.85 -19.38 -44.17
N ILE A 2 -44.94 -18.46 -44.51
CA ILE A 2 -44.75 -17.11 -43.95
C ILE A 2 -43.90 -16.38 -44.98
N THR A 3 -44.45 -15.29 -45.52
CA THR A 3 -43.96 -14.36 -46.55
C THR A 3 -42.83 -13.50 -45.98
N CYS A 4 -41.65 -13.32 -46.58
CA CYS A 4 -41.26 -12.70 -47.86
C CYS A 4 -41.71 -11.23 -47.97
N GLU A 5 -40.86 -10.29 -47.54
CA GLU A 5 -40.74 -8.89 -48.00
C GLU A 5 -39.49 -8.27 -47.33
N PHE A 6 -38.80 -7.37 -48.04
CA PHE A 6 -37.58 -6.62 -47.65
C PHE A 6 -36.20 -7.28 -47.79
N LEU A 7 -35.85 -7.62 -49.03
CA LEU A 7 -34.45 -7.80 -49.44
C LEU A 7 -34.28 -7.41 -50.92
N LEU A 8 -34.34 -6.12 -51.24
CA LEU A 8 -33.80 -5.55 -52.48
C LEU A 8 -33.82 -4.02 -52.42
N PHE A 9 -32.95 -3.37 -53.19
CA PHE A 9 -32.59 -1.94 -53.23
C PHE A 9 -31.45 -1.57 -52.26
N ILE A 10 -30.26 -1.11 -52.65
CA ILE A 10 -29.68 -0.66 -53.92
C ILE A 10 -28.17 -0.88 -53.78
N LEU A 11 -27.60 -1.61 -54.72
CA LEU A 11 -26.16 -1.64 -55.00
C LEU A 11 -25.85 -0.48 -55.97
N LEU A 12 -24.66 0.11 -55.79
CA LEU A 12 -23.88 0.95 -56.73
C LEU A 12 -24.20 2.46 -56.75
N PHE A 13 -23.25 3.30 -56.35
CA PHE A 13 -22.33 3.97 -57.29
C PHE A 13 -21.19 4.68 -56.53
N LEU A 14 -19.98 4.50 -57.06
CA LEU A 14 -18.71 5.07 -56.61
C LEU A 14 -18.49 6.50 -57.16
N PHE A 15 -17.53 7.18 -56.51
CA PHE A 15 -16.61 8.25 -56.99
C PHE A 15 -16.79 9.72 -56.53
N SER A 16 -15.81 10.10 -55.69
CA SER A 16 -14.88 11.25 -55.75
C SER A 16 -15.31 12.70 -55.44
N THR A 17 -14.63 13.20 -54.40
CA THR A 17 -13.94 14.50 -54.22
C THR A 17 -14.75 15.80 -54.21
N GLY A 18 -14.57 16.56 -53.11
CA GLY A 18 -14.85 17.98 -53.06
C GLY A 18 -14.54 18.58 -51.69
N LEU A 19 -13.33 19.13 -51.53
CA LEU A 19 -12.94 20.04 -50.45
C LEU A 19 -13.92 21.23 -50.38
N ALA A 20 -14.39 21.60 -49.18
CA ALA A 20 -14.70 22.99 -48.86
C ALA A 20 -14.66 23.22 -47.34
N LEU A 21 -13.74 24.09 -46.94
CA LEU A 21 -13.59 24.67 -45.61
C LEU A 21 -14.57 25.85 -45.45
N PRO A 22 -15.11 26.14 -44.26
CA PRO A 22 -15.46 27.50 -43.92
C PRO A 22 -14.65 28.06 -42.76
N THR A 23 -14.40 29.36 -42.90
CA THR A 23 -13.42 30.21 -42.24
C THR A 23 -13.96 30.81 -40.94
N SER A 24 -13.07 30.85 -39.95
CA SER A 24 -12.86 31.80 -38.83
C SER A 24 -14.03 32.57 -38.19
N THR A 25 -14.09 32.49 -36.85
CA THR A 25 -14.27 33.69 -36.02
C THR A 25 -13.23 33.72 -34.90
N THR A 26 -12.54 34.85 -34.84
CA THR A 26 -11.50 35.23 -33.90
C THR A 26 -12.14 35.67 -32.58
N THR A 27 -11.73 35.06 -31.47
CA THR A 27 -11.82 35.73 -30.16
C THR A 27 -10.59 35.38 -29.33
N THR A 28 -9.78 36.44 -29.19
CA THR A 28 -8.75 36.72 -28.20
C THR A 28 -8.80 35.85 -26.95
N ASN A 29 -7.72 35.12 -26.69
CA ASN A 29 -7.27 34.90 -25.32
C ASN A 29 -5.76 35.13 -25.23
N THR A 30 -5.46 36.26 -24.58
CA THR A 30 -4.15 36.76 -24.20
C THR A 30 -3.32 35.67 -23.55
N SER A 31 -2.18 35.38 -24.17
CA SER A 31 -1.14 34.50 -23.67
C SER A 31 -0.51 35.12 -22.42
N SER A 32 -1.00 34.73 -21.24
CA SER A 32 -0.25 34.91 -20.00
C SER A 32 0.73 33.75 -19.90
N SER A 33 2.00 34.09 -20.04
CA SER A 33 3.16 33.23 -19.86
C SER A 33 3.15 32.61 -18.46
N SER A 34 2.56 31.42 -18.32
CA SER A 34 2.83 30.56 -17.17
C SER A 34 4.23 29.99 -17.36
N ALA A 35 5.17 30.51 -16.58
CA ALA A 35 6.45 29.87 -16.39
C ALA A 35 6.20 28.42 -15.98
N PHE A 36 6.52 27.48 -16.87
CA PHE A 36 6.67 26.07 -16.52
C PHE A 36 7.86 25.97 -15.57
N GLY A 37 7.59 26.24 -14.29
CA GLY A 37 8.48 25.85 -13.21
C GLY A 37 8.60 24.34 -13.30
N PHE A 38 9.80 23.86 -13.61
CA PHE A 38 10.18 22.50 -13.33
C PHE A 38 10.09 22.33 -11.82
N TYR A 39 8.92 21.91 -11.32
CA TYR A 39 8.79 21.33 -10.00
C TYR A 39 9.55 20.01 -10.07
N LEU A 40 10.87 20.07 -9.87
CA LEU A 40 11.61 18.93 -9.36
C LEU A 40 10.82 18.46 -8.14
N PRO A 41 10.34 17.21 -8.08
CA PRO A 41 9.69 16.72 -6.88
C PRO A 41 10.67 16.98 -5.74
N ARG A 42 10.24 17.79 -4.78
CA ARG A 42 10.97 18.03 -3.55
C ARG A 42 11.36 16.65 -3.03
N PRO A 43 12.63 16.36 -2.70
CA PRO A 43 12.97 15.09 -2.11
C PRO A 43 12.06 14.94 -0.90
N ILE A 44 11.18 13.95 -0.95
CA ILE A 44 10.26 13.67 0.14
C ILE A 44 11.18 13.23 1.26
N SER A 45 11.46 14.17 2.18
CA SER A 45 12.06 13.89 3.46
C SER A 45 10.99 13.15 4.25
N TYR A 46 10.85 11.85 3.98
CA TYR A 46 10.08 10.97 4.84
C TYR A 46 10.67 11.13 6.24
N PRO A 47 9.89 11.57 7.26
CA PRO A 47 10.35 11.43 8.63
C PRO A 47 10.75 9.97 8.76
N THR A 48 12.03 9.76 9.09
CA THR A 48 12.71 8.47 9.06
C THR A 48 11.90 7.46 9.85
N ALA A 49 10.93 6.80 9.19
CA ALA A 49 10.55 5.47 9.55
C ALA A 49 11.88 4.73 9.65
N LEU A 50 12.03 3.86 10.64
CA LEU A 50 13.16 2.95 10.74
C LEU A 50 13.09 1.97 9.55
N ILE A 51 13.08 2.46 8.31
CA ILE A 51 13.14 1.67 7.10
C ILE A 51 14.52 1.00 7.21
N GLY A 52 14.52 -0.33 7.30
CA GLY A 52 15.76 -1.06 7.10
C GLY A 52 16.39 -0.70 5.74
N PRO A 53 17.57 -1.24 5.39
CA PRO A 53 18.12 -1.01 4.06
C PRO A 53 17.03 -1.28 3.01
N ARG A 54 16.75 -0.27 2.17
CA ARG A 54 15.67 -0.32 1.19
C ARG A 54 16.07 -1.33 0.12
N GLU A 55 15.64 -2.58 0.31
CA GLU A 55 15.67 -3.57 -0.75
C GLU A 55 14.49 -3.30 -1.68
N GLU A 56 14.80 -3.02 -2.94
CA GLU A 56 13.79 -2.72 -3.94
C GLU A 56 12.92 -3.95 -4.26
N GLY A 57 11.68 -3.66 -4.64
CA GLY A 57 10.67 -4.63 -5.00
C GLY A 57 9.89 -5.21 -3.82
N PRO A 58 8.79 -5.92 -4.09
CA PRO A 58 7.97 -6.55 -3.06
C PRO A 58 8.76 -7.62 -2.32
N LYS A 59 8.71 -7.58 -1.00
CA LYS A 59 9.32 -8.54 -0.08
C LYS A 59 8.26 -9.08 0.87
N THR A 60 8.15 -10.40 0.89
CA THR A 60 7.34 -11.17 1.82
C THR A 60 8.27 -12.17 2.49
N PHE A 61 8.43 -12.06 3.81
CA PHE A 61 9.22 -13.00 4.61
C PHE A 61 8.39 -13.72 5.65
N CYS A 62 7.09 -13.41 5.70
CA CYS A 62 6.16 -14.04 6.60
C CYS A 62 5.05 -14.78 5.84
N LYS A 63 4.47 -15.77 6.50
CA LYS A 63 3.40 -16.63 6.00
C LYS A 63 2.49 -17.05 7.15
N ASN A 64 1.47 -17.85 6.85
CA ASN A 64 0.54 -18.38 7.85
C ASN A 64 -0.04 -17.26 8.72
N TYR A 65 -0.51 -16.21 8.04
CA TYR A 65 -1.12 -15.05 8.67
C TYR A 65 -2.34 -15.49 9.50
N GLY A 66 -2.21 -15.35 10.81
CA GLY A 66 -3.27 -15.70 11.75
C GLY A 66 -4.40 -14.66 11.75
N PRO A 67 -5.47 -14.93 12.52
CA PRO A 67 -6.57 -13.98 12.67
C PRO A 67 -6.11 -12.62 13.19
N VAL A 68 -6.70 -11.56 12.64
CA VAL A 68 -6.51 -10.19 13.14
C VAL A 68 -7.48 -9.97 14.30
N ILE A 69 -6.94 -9.59 15.45
CA ILE A 69 -7.68 -9.36 16.68
C ILE A 69 -7.82 -7.85 16.88
N ASP A 70 -9.05 -7.37 16.99
CA ASP A 70 -9.36 -5.96 17.23
C ASP A 70 -8.83 -5.51 18.60
N GLN A 71 -8.05 -4.44 18.61
CA GLN A 71 -7.52 -3.77 19.80
C GLN A 71 -7.87 -2.27 19.77
N THR A 72 -8.90 -1.90 19.02
CA THR A 72 -9.33 -0.52 18.82
C THR A 72 -9.89 0.09 20.10
N SER A 73 -9.40 1.29 20.42
CA SER A 73 -9.78 2.04 21.61
C SER A 73 -9.57 3.53 21.40
N ALA A 74 -9.97 4.35 22.38
CA ALA A 74 -9.66 5.78 22.38
C ALA A 74 -8.15 6.09 22.32
N ALA A 75 -7.32 5.16 22.80
CA ALA A 75 -5.86 5.27 22.82
C ALA A 75 -5.20 4.76 21.54
N SER A 76 -5.96 4.22 20.57
CA SER A 76 -5.44 3.73 19.30
C SER A 76 -4.89 4.86 18.40
N PRO A 77 -4.00 4.54 17.44
CA PRO A 77 -3.49 5.51 16.49
C PRO A 77 -4.57 5.96 15.50
N TYR A 78 -4.32 7.08 14.82
CA TYR A 78 -5.16 7.51 13.70
C TYR A 78 -4.96 6.58 12.49
N SER A 79 -6.06 6.13 11.90
CA SER A 79 -6.08 5.25 10.73
C SER A 79 -5.37 5.88 9.52
N VAL A 80 -5.46 7.20 9.34
CA VAL A 80 -4.77 7.93 8.27
C VAL A 80 -3.25 7.86 8.41
N ASP A 81 -2.73 7.85 9.63
CA ASP A 81 -1.30 7.70 9.88
C ASP A 81 -0.82 6.29 9.54
N CYS A 82 -1.60 5.27 9.92
CA CYS A 82 -1.31 3.89 9.57
C CYS A 82 -1.32 3.68 8.06
N LYS A 83 -2.32 4.23 7.35
CA LYS A 83 -2.39 4.15 5.89
C LYS A 83 -1.18 4.79 5.21
N GLN A 84 -0.64 5.88 5.77
CA GLN A 84 0.56 6.51 5.22
C GLN A 84 1.80 5.61 5.34
N ILE A 85 1.87 4.73 6.36
CA ILE A 85 2.94 3.71 6.43
C ILE A 85 2.87 2.80 5.20
N SER A 86 1.70 2.25 4.88
CA SER A 86 1.52 1.37 3.70
C SER A 86 2.00 2.04 2.41
N ILE A 87 1.69 3.32 2.23
CA ILE A 87 2.13 4.11 1.07
C ILE A 87 3.66 4.24 1.06
N ASN A 88 4.26 4.58 2.19
CA ASN A 88 5.70 4.81 2.29
C ASN A 88 6.53 3.53 2.04
N VAL A 89 6.05 2.38 2.50
CA VAL A 89 6.76 1.10 2.36
C VAL A 89 6.35 0.31 1.12
N GLY A 90 5.27 0.69 0.42
CA GLY A 90 4.77 -0.02 -0.75
C GLY A 90 5.78 -0.14 -1.91
N ALA A 91 6.80 0.72 -1.95
CA ALA A 91 7.86 0.66 -2.95
C ALA A 91 9.01 -0.32 -2.60
N GLY A 92 8.93 -1.02 -1.48
CA GLY A 92 9.93 -1.98 -1.01
C GLY A 92 10.47 -1.67 0.38
N GLY A 93 11.26 -2.60 0.89
CA GLY A 93 11.85 -2.52 2.22
C GLY A 93 11.80 -3.85 2.95
N SER A 94 12.70 -4.01 3.93
CA SER A 94 12.65 -5.13 4.84
C SER A 94 13.36 -4.78 6.14
N TRP A 95 12.97 -5.47 7.21
CA TRP A 95 13.46 -5.25 8.55
C TRP A 95 14.03 -6.55 9.10
N LYS A 96 15.28 -6.48 9.52
CA LYS A 96 15.92 -7.53 10.31
C LYS A 96 15.76 -7.16 11.77
N TRP A 97 15.28 -8.09 12.58
CA TRP A 97 15.04 -7.85 14.00
C TRP A 97 15.31 -9.12 14.79
N ALA A 98 15.65 -8.96 16.07
CA ALA A 98 15.92 -10.06 16.97
C ALA A 98 14.79 -10.21 18.01
N THR A 99 14.41 -11.46 18.31
CA THR A 99 13.48 -11.77 19.40
C THR A 99 14.06 -11.31 20.74
N GLY A 100 13.20 -10.80 21.62
CA GLY A 100 13.58 -10.34 22.94
C GLY A 100 12.35 -9.95 23.76
N SER A 101 12.59 -9.22 24.85
CA SER A 101 11.56 -8.89 25.85
C SER A 101 10.51 -7.86 25.42
N ASN A 102 10.79 -7.07 24.38
CA ASN A 102 9.94 -5.97 23.94
C ASN A 102 9.70 -6.06 22.43
N PRO A 103 8.51 -5.66 21.95
CA PRO A 103 8.24 -5.50 20.53
C PRO A 103 9.27 -4.63 19.83
N LYS A 104 9.66 -5.05 18.63
CA LYS A 104 10.51 -4.29 17.73
C LYS A 104 9.63 -3.51 16.79
N ILE A 105 9.75 -2.18 16.84
CA ILE A 105 9.06 -1.30 15.91
C ILE A 105 9.75 -1.42 14.55
N ILE A 106 8.98 -1.85 13.55
CA ILE A 106 9.46 -2.03 12.17
C ILE A 106 8.88 -0.98 11.23
N ALA A 107 7.81 -0.29 11.60
CA ALA A 107 7.36 0.89 10.87
C ALA A 107 6.70 1.89 11.81
N LYS A 108 6.83 3.18 11.47
CA LYS A 108 6.24 4.28 12.21
C LYS A 108 5.92 5.44 11.28
N TYR A 109 4.76 6.03 11.46
CA TYR A 109 4.40 7.33 10.89
C TYR A 109 3.33 7.98 11.77
N GLY A 110 3.47 9.29 12.04
CA GLY A 110 2.54 10.01 12.92
C GLY A 110 2.35 9.29 14.26
N THR A 111 1.09 9.01 14.59
CA THR A 111 0.68 8.27 15.79
C THR A 111 0.78 6.76 15.66
N CYS A 112 0.94 6.22 14.44
CA CYS A 112 0.88 4.78 14.18
C CYS A 112 2.24 4.10 14.30
N LEU A 113 2.28 3.01 15.07
CA LEU A 113 3.40 2.08 15.21
C LEU A 113 2.99 0.71 14.70
N VAL A 114 3.88 0.09 13.92
CA VAL A 114 3.81 -1.33 13.56
C VAL A 114 5.02 -2.02 14.17
N GLY A 115 4.80 -3.13 14.86
CA GLY A 115 5.90 -3.88 15.42
C GLY A 115 5.62 -5.36 15.62
N VAL A 116 6.69 -6.06 15.96
CA VAL A 116 6.80 -7.52 15.93
C VAL A 116 7.57 -8.01 17.15
N GLU A 117 7.21 -9.18 17.66
CA GLU A 117 7.89 -9.85 18.77
C GLU A 117 7.84 -11.38 18.61
N GLY A 118 8.68 -12.08 19.38
CA GLY A 118 8.66 -13.55 19.38
C GLY A 118 7.31 -14.11 19.82
N GLY A 119 6.82 -15.12 19.11
CA GLY A 119 5.66 -15.89 19.50
C GLY A 119 5.94 -16.80 20.70
N GLU A 120 4.91 -17.51 21.14
CA GLU A 120 5.07 -18.50 22.20
C GLU A 120 6.07 -19.59 21.81
N GLY A 121 6.95 -19.97 22.74
CA GLY A 121 8.00 -20.97 22.50
C GLY A 121 9.20 -20.49 21.69
N VAL A 122 9.21 -19.24 21.20
CA VAL A 122 10.35 -18.69 20.44
C VAL A 122 11.38 -18.08 21.41
N LEU A 123 12.56 -18.69 21.45
CA LEU A 123 13.66 -18.25 22.31
C LEU A 123 14.18 -16.85 21.91
N TRP A 124 14.84 -16.18 22.85
CA TRP A 124 15.48 -14.88 22.63
C TRP A 124 16.69 -14.99 21.71
N GLY A 125 17.01 -13.90 21.00
CA GLY A 125 18.20 -13.81 20.15
C GLY A 125 18.07 -14.46 18.77
N ASN A 126 16.89 -14.96 18.40
CA ASN A 126 16.63 -15.39 17.04
C ASN A 126 16.50 -14.17 16.13
N TRP A 127 17.25 -14.15 15.03
CA TRP A 127 17.16 -13.11 14.02
C TRP A 127 16.13 -13.49 12.97
N LEU A 128 15.12 -12.65 12.78
CA LEU A 128 14.05 -12.83 11.81
C LEU A 128 14.01 -11.65 10.85
N ARG A 129 13.14 -11.81 9.85
CA ARG A 129 12.92 -10.81 8.83
C ARG A 129 11.44 -10.59 8.57
N THR A 130 11.09 -9.33 8.33
CA THR A 130 9.78 -8.91 7.85
C THR A 130 9.99 -8.04 6.62
N GLY A 131 9.17 -8.22 5.59
CA GLY A 131 9.20 -7.48 4.33
C GLY A 131 8.11 -6.41 4.26
N ASN A 132 8.19 -5.55 3.26
CA ASN A 132 7.22 -4.48 3.07
C ASN A 132 5.79 -5.00 2.84
N GLU A 133 5.62 -6.11 2.11
CA GLU A 133 4.29 -6.69 1.87
C GLU A 133 3.68 -7.23 3.17
N ASP A 134 4.51 -7.77 4.07
CA ASP A 134 4.05 -8.23 5.39
C ASP A 134 3.52 -7.03 6.22
N VAL A 135 4.21 -5.88 6.17
CA VAL A 135 3.79 -4.65 6.87
C VAL A 135 2.53 -4.05 6.25
N VAL A 136 2.46 -3.99 4.92
CA VAL A 136 1.25 -3.54 4.21
C VAL A 136 0.07 -4.42 4.59
N TRP A 137 0.24 -5.74 4.60
CA TRP A 137 -0.81 -6.67 5.00
C TRP A 137 -1.31 -6.40 6.43
N MET A 138 -0.41 -6.23 7.40
CA MET A 138 -0.78 -5.91 8.79
C MET A 138 -1.64 -4.65 8.88
N ILE A 139 -1.27 -3.60 8.13
CA ILE A 139 -2.00 -2.33 8.14
C ILE A 139 -3.35 -2.47 7.42
N GLU A 140 -3.38 -3.04 6.23
CA GLU A 140 -4.60 -3.16 5.43
C GLU A 140 -5.65 -4.03 6.14
N GLU A 141 -5.24 -5.12 6.81
CA GLU A 141 -6.18 -5.90 7.65
C GLU A 141 -6.63 -5.13 8.88
N THR A 142 -5.76 -4.31 9.49
CA THR A 142 -6.15 -3.43 10.60
C THR A 142 -7.21 -2.44 10.16
N LEU A 143 -7.05 -1.84 8.98
CA LEU A 143 -7.99 -0.85 8.43
C LEU A 143 -9.36 -1.44 8.03
N LYS A 144 -9.54 -2.77 8.07
CA LYS A 144 -10.84 -3.43 7.88
C LYS A 144 -11.64 -3.55 9.18
N LEU A 145 -11.03 -3.30 10.33
CA LEU A 145 -11.70 -3.38 11.63
C LEU A 145 -12.66 -2.19 11.85
N PRO A 146 -13.56 -2.27 12.85
CA PRO A 146 -14.35 -1.11 13.28
C PRO A 146 -13.48 0.02 13.84
N PHE A 147 -13.85 1.27 13.59
CA PHE A 147 -13.05 2.43 13.99
C PHE A 147 -13.63 3.07 15.25
N TYR A 148 -12.78 3.47 16.18
CA TYR A 148 -13.19 4.31 17.31
C TYR A 148 -13.41 5.75 16.81
N ASN A 149 -14.61 6.27 17.05
CA ASN A 149 -15.09 7.57 16.56
C ASN A 149 -14.87 7.81 15.06
N GLY A 150 -14.81 6.73 14.25
CA GLY A 150 -14.60 6.83 12.81
C GLY A 150 -13.18 7.18 12.36
N GLU A 151 -12.21 7.27 13.28
CA GLU A 151 -10.87 7.80 12.95
C GLU A 151 -9.71 6.91 13.42
N LYS A 152 -9.90 6.15 14.51
CA LYS A 152 -8.82 5.42 15.17
C LYS A 152 -9.00 3.92 15.08
N VAL A 153 -7.90 3.19 14.97
CA VAL A 153 -7.92 1.73 14.82
C VAL A 153 -6.65 1.11 15.38
N GLY A 154 -6.76 -0.06 15.99
CA GLY A 154 -5.61 -0.81 16.49
C GLY A 154 -5.87 -2.30 16.43
N SER A 155 -4.81 -3.09 16.31
CA SER A 155 -4.95 -4.54 16.16
C SER A 155 -3.72 -5.28 16.66
N LYS A 156 -3.86 -6.60 16.77
CA LYS A 156 -2.75 -7.53 16.91
C LYS A 156 -3.05 -8.82 16.18
N GLY A 157 -2.02 -9.63 15.97
CA GLY A 157 -2.17 -10.97 15.42
C GLY A 157 -0.91 -11.78 15.53
N THR A 158 -0.89 -12.90 14.82
CA THR A 158 0.26 -13.80 14.70
C THR A 158 0.56 -14.10 13.25
N MET A 159 1.81 -14.44 12.96
CA MET A 159 2.23 -14.98 11.67
C MET A 159 3.55 -15.74 11.86
N GLU A 160 4.04 -16.43 10.84
CA GLU A 160 5.33 -17.10 10.88
C GLU A 160 6.31 -16.40 9.95
N CYS A 161 7.48 -16.03 10.45
CA CYS A 161 8.49 -15.33 9.65
C CYS A 161 9.80 -16.10 9.54
N THR A 162 10.46 -15.95 8.41
CA THR A 162 11.73 -16.59 8.11
C THR A 162 12.83 -16.14 9.06
N THR A 163 13.56 -17.10 9.63
CA THR A 163 14.77 -16.84 10.41
C THR A 163 15.99 -16.70 9.51
N LEU A 164 16.88 -15.79 9.88
CA LEU A 164 18.16 -15.56 9.20
C LEU A 164 19.26 -16.52 9.65
N THR A 165 19.06 -17.22 10.78
CA THR A 165 20.09 -18.04 11.42
C THR A 165 19.93 -19.53 11.14
N LEU A 166 18.70 -19.99 10.91
CA LEU A 166 18.42 -21.39 10.59
C LEU A 166 17.73 -21.46 9.22
N PRO A 167 18.47 -21.75 8.14
CA PRO A 167 17.87 -21.82 6.82
C PRO A 167 16.72 -22.85 6.81
N HIS A 168 15.64 -22.53 6.08
CA HIS A 168 14.42 -23.34 5.94
C HIS A 168 13.59 -23.51 7.22
N ARG A 169 13.76 -22.64 8.22
CA ARG A 169 12.90 -22.57 9.39
C ARG A 169 12.15 -21.24 9.40
N ASP A 170 10.91 -21.28 9.86
CA ASP A 170 10.12 -20.11 10.19
C ASP A 170 9.73 -20.20 11.65
N PHE A 171 9.59 -19.05 12.30
CA PHE A 171 9.18 -18.96 13.69
C PHE A 171 7.89 -18.17 13.81
N ALA A 172 7.02 -18.64 14.69
CA ALA A 172 5.82 -17.91 15.06
C ALA A 172 6.21 -16.58 15.71
N ILE A 173 5.56 -15.51 15.29
CA ILE A 173 5.72 -14.18 15.85
C ILE A 173 4.35 -13.63 16.24
N LYS A 174 4.35 -12.64 17.12
CA LYS A 174 3.21 -11.74 17.31
C LYS A 174 3.52 -10.42 16.62
N TRP A 175 2.47 -9.75 16.16
CA TRP A 175 2.56 -8.41 15.59
C TRP A 175 1.45 -7.53 16.14
N GLY A 176 1.62 -6.22 16.02
CA GLY A 176 0.60 -5.25 16.41
C GLY A 176 0.66 -3.95 15.66
N VAL A 177 -0.47 -3.26 15.66
CA VAL A 177 -0.64 -1.86 15.23
C VAL A 177 -1.18 -1.06 16.40
N TRP A 178 -0.38 -0.12 16.93
CA TRP A 178 -0.72 0.61 18.14
C TRP A 178 -0.16 2.05 18.13
N HIS A 179 -0.42 2.79 19.21
CA HIS A 179 0.02 4.16 19.45
C HIS A 179 1.14 4.21 20.50
N THR A 180 2.04 5.18 20.40
CA THR A 180 3.09 5.48 21.40
C THR A 180 2.59 5.70 22.83
#